data_AF-A0A7V9JZN4-F1
#
_entry.id   AF-A0A7V9JZN4-F1
#
_cell.length_a   1.000
_cell.length_b   1.000
_cell.length_c   1.000
_cell.angle_alpha   90.00
_cell.angle_beta   90.00
_cell.angle_gamma   90.00
#
_symmetry.space_group_name_H-M   'P 1'
#
loop_
_entity.id
_entity.type
_entity.pdbx_description
1 polymer ?
#
loop_
_entity_poly.entity_id
_entity_poly.type
_entity_poly.pdbx_seq_one_letter_code
_entity_poly.pdbx_strand_id
1 'polypeptide(L)'
;HVLGAAVGAALLPLAAALTTGLLGLAVLALVAIAFATAEAARRRGRGRPPAALAVTALTVRCAFPVGLAAAALVCAQRFESGAGLALVLVVSAYESGDYLIGSDARSPLEGPVAGIAAVLVVQFAIAAVTVPPFELPSALAFVVVAGITCPLGQVVGSLILPSARAPAPALRRLDSLLVLAPVWAVVVGAMAAA
;
A
#
# COMPACT_ATOMS: atom_id res chain seq x y z
N HIS A 1 6.64 20.26 -5.31
CA HIS A 1 5.77 19.07 -5.52
C HIS A 1 6.33 17.83 -4.86
N VAL A 2 7.59 17.44 -5.12
CA VAL A 2 8.24 16.27 -4.48
C VAL A 2 8.23 16.33 -2.95
N LEU A 3 8.68 17.44 -2.35
CA LEU A 3 8.65 17.63 -0.90
C LEU A 3 7.23 17.54 -0.32
N GLY A 4 6.25 18.15 -0.99
CA GLY A 4 4.85 18.09 -0.56
C GLY A 4 4.28 16.67 -0.62
N ALA A 5 4.64 15.90 -1.65
CA ALA A 5 4.22 14.51 -1.77
C ALA A 5 4.89 13.61 -0.73
N ALA A 6 6.19 13.80 -0.48
CA ALA A 6 6.94 13.05 0.53
C ALA A 6 6.43 13.34 1.95
N VAL A 7 6.23 14.62 2.29
CA VAL A 7 5.64 15.02 3.57
C VAL A 7 4.22 14.47 3.69
N GLY A 8 3.41 14.58 2.64
CA GLY A 8 2.06 14.01 2.60
C GLY A 8 2.05 12.51 2.87
N ALA A 9 2.90 11.74 2.17
CA ALA A 9 3.00 10.30 2.35
C ALA A 9 3.47 9.91 3.77
N ALA A 10 4.39 10.68 4.36
CA ALA A 10 4.91 10.42 5.70
C ALA A 10 3.92 10.79 6.83
N LEU A 11 3.09 11.82 6.62
CA LEU A 11 2.12 12.26 7.62
C LEU A 11 0.98 11.26 7.83
N LEU A 12 0.57 10.52 6.80
CA LEU A 12 -0.53 9.55 6.91
C LEU A 12 -0.26 8.44 7.94
N PRO A 13 0.86 7.68 7.91
CA PRO A 13 1.14 6.67 8.92
C PRO A 13 1.36 7.25 10.31
N LEU A 14 1.93 8.45 10.43
CA LEU A 14 2.09 9.14 11.71
C LEU A 14 0.72 9.49 12.33
N ALA A 15 -0.22 9.98 11.52
CA ALA A 15 -1.58 10.26 11.96
C ALA A 15 -2.33 8.97 12.35
N ALA A 16 -2.16 7.90 11.55
CA ALA A 16 -2.73 6.57 11.83
C ALA A 16 -2.23 5.97 13.16
N ALA A 17 -0.97 6.23 13.51
CA ALA A 17 -0.37 5.77 14.76
C ALA A 17 -1.07 6.38 15.99
N LEU A 18 -1.62 7.58 15.86
CA LEU A 18 -2.32 8.27 16.93
C LEU A 18 -3.79 7.82 16.99
N THR A 19 -4.58 8.12 15.97
CA THR A 19 -6.00 7.71 15.89
C THR A 19 -6.47 7.55 14.44
N THR A 20 -7.52 6.76 14.23
CA THR A 20 -8.17 6.64 12.91
C THR A 20 -8.84 7.95 12.49
N GLY A 21 -9.36 8.74 13.45
CA GLY A 21 -9.90 10.08 13.20
C GLY A 21 -8.82 11.06 12.70
N LEU A 22 -7.62 11.04 13.29
CA LEU A 22 -6.49 11.85 12.85
C LEU A 22 -6.00 11.43 11.46
N LEU A 23 -6.00 10.14 11.14
CA LEU A 23 -5.74 9.67 9.77
C LEU A 23 -6.73 10.29 8.77
N GLY A 24 -8.02 10.28 9.09
CA GLY A 24 -9.04 10.93 8.25
C GLY A 24 -8.77 12.42 8.05
N LEU A 25 -8.43 13.14 9.12
CA LEU A 25 -8.04 14.55 9.04
C LEU A 25 -6.77 14.77 8.22
N ALA A 26 -5.77 13.89 8.33
CA ALA A 26 -4.52 13.98 7.57
C ALA A 26 -4.76 13.76 6.07
N VAL A 27 -5.66 12.85 5.69
CA VAL A 27 -6.09 12.67 4.30
C VAL A 27 -6.78 13.94 3.77
N LEU A 28 -7.70 14.51 4.54
CA LEU A 28 -8.37 15.77 4.16
C LEU A 28 -7.38 16.92 4.03
N ALA A 29 -6.43 17.03 4.97
CA ALA A 29 -5.38 18.05 4.94
C ALA A 29 -4.46 17.89 3.72
N LEU A 30 -4.07 16.67 3.36
CA LEU A 30 -3.28 16.39 2.16
C LEU A 30 -3.98 16.93 0.91
N VAL A 31 -5.27 16.64 0.76
CA VAL A 31 -6.08 17.11 -0.38
C VAL A 31 -6.19 18.64 -0.35
N ALA A 32 -6.54 19.22 0.80
CA ALA A 32 -6.68 20.67 0.95
C ALA A 32 -5.38 21.43 0.63
N ILE A 33 -4.23 20.95 1.13
CA ILE A 33 -2.91 21.54 0.84
C ILE A 33 -2.57 21.41 -0.64
N ALA A 34 -2.89 20.28 -1.27
CA ALA A 34 -2.64 20.08 -2.69
C ALA A 34 -3.47 21.05 -3.57
N PHE A 35 -4.70 21.39 -3.16
CA PHE A 35 -5.51 22.42 -3.81
C PHE A 35 -4.99 23.84 -3.53
N ALA A 36 -4.70 24.17 -2.27
CA ALA A 36 -4.22 25.50 -1.88
C ALA A 36 -2.89 25.86 -2.58
N THR A 37 -1.97 24.91 -2.69
CA THR A 37 -0.68 25.12 -3.38
C THR A 37 -0.84 25.34 -4.88
N ALA A 38 -1.79 24.66 -5.52
CA ALA A 38 -2.09 24.84 -6.92
C ALA A 38 -2.80 26.17 -7.20
N GLU A 39 -3.74 26.57 -6.35
CA GLU A 39 -4.42 27.86 -6.45
C GLU A 39 -3.45 29.04 -6.21
N ALA A 40 -2.56 28.93 -5.23
CA ALA A 40 -1.50 29.92 -5.00
C ALA A 40 -0.55 30.05 -6.21
N ALA A 41 -0.26 28.94 -6.91
CA ALA A 41 0.53 28.96 -8.13
C ALA A 41 -0.20 29.64 -9.31
N ARG A 42 -1.53 29.44 -9.44
CA ARG A 42 -2.37 30.15 -10.42
C ARG A 42 -2.34 31.65 -10.20
N ARG A 43 -2.61 32.11 -8.96
CA ARG A 43 -2.69 33.53 -8.60
C ARG A 43 -1.39 34.30 -8.83
N ARG A 44 -0.24 33.63 -8.73
CA ARG A 44 1.08 34.21 -9.00
C ARG A 44 1.41 34.36 -10.50
N GLY A 45 0.45 34.13 -11.40
CA GLY A 45 0.66 34.29 -12.85
C GLY A 45 1.61 33.26 -13.48
N ARG A 46 1.96 32.19 -12.75
CA ARG A 46 2.97 31.21 -13.16
C ARG A 46 2.42 30.01 -13.96
N GLY A 47 1.19 30.09 -14.52
CA GLY A 47 0.70 29.02 -15.37
C GLY A 47 -0.66 29.28 -16.03
N ARG A 48 -0.78 28.83 -17.29
CA ARG A 48 -2.06 28.64 -17.97
C ARG A 48 -2.95 27.65 -17.19
N PRO A 49 -4.29 27.78 -17.25
CA PRO A 49 -5.27 26.99 -16.46
C PRO A 49 -5.06 25.46 -16.34
N PRO A 50 -4.49 24.71 -17.32
CA PRO A 50 -4.26 23.27 -17.16
C PRO A 50 -3.11 22.87 -16.22
N ALA A 51 -2.15 23.75 -15.88
CA ALA A 51 -0.94 23.35 -15.15
C ALA A 51 -1.17 23.04 -13.65
N ALA A 52 -2.07 23.79 -13.00
CA ALA A 52 -2.24 23.71 -11.55
C ALA A 52 -3.01 22.45 -11.09
N LEU A 53 -4.06 22.04 -11.81
CA LEU A 53 -4.79 20.81 -11.51
C LEU A 53 -3.92 19.57 -11.78
N ALA A 54 -3.13 19.58 -12.85
CA ALA A 54 -2.17 18.52 -13.14
C ALA A 54 -1.15 18.35 -12.00
N VAL A 55 -0.67 19.46 -11.45
CA VAL A 55 0.26 19.49 -10.33
C VAL A 55 -0.35 18.97 -9.01
N THR A 56 -1.60 19.37 -8.70
CA THR A 56 -2.36 18.82 -7.56
C THR A 56 -2.54 17.32 -7.73
N ALA A 57 -3.04 16.90 -8.90
CA ALA A 57 -3.31 15.50 -9.21
C ALA A 57 -2.04 14.65 -9.09
N LEU A 58 -0.90 15.13 -9.59
CA LEU A 58 0.39 14.46 -9.43
C LEU A 58 0.82 14.36 -7.97
N THR A 59 0.68 15.44 -7.20
CA THR A 59 1.07 15.45 -5.77
C THR A 59 0.25 14.44 -4.98
N VAL A 60 -1.08 14.42 -5.18
CA VAL A 60 -1.98 13.46 -4.53
C VAL A 60 -1.69 12.03 -5.01
N ARG A 61 -1.54 11.81 -6.32
CA ARG A 61 -1.27 10.50 -6.93
C ARG A 61 0.05 9.89 -6.45
N CYS A 62 1.08 10.71 -6.19
CA CYS A 62 2.35 10.22 -5.65
C CYS A 62 2.29 10.00 -4.12
N ALA A 63 1.58 10.85 -3.39
CA ALA A 63 1.57 10.80 -1.93
C ALA A 63 0.59 9.79 -1.35
N PHE A 64 -0.63 9.80 -1.88
CA PHE A 64 -1.77 9.14 -1.26
C PHE A 64 -1.66 7.61 -1.28
N PRO A 65 -1.36 6.93 -2.41
CA PRO A 65 -1.31 5.47 -2.41
C PRO A 65 -0.23 4.91 -1.47
N VAL A 66 0.97 5.51 -1.49
CA VAL A 66 2.10 5.07 -0.65
C VAL A 66 1.83 5.38 0.81
N GLY A 67 1.36 6.59 1.13
CA GLY A 67 1.04 6.96 2.50
C GLY A 67 -0.15 6.18 3.07
N LEU A 68 -1.15 5.86 2.25
CA LEU A 68 -2.28 5.02 2.64
C LEU A 68 -1.84 3.59 2.92
N ALA A 69 -0.97 3.00 2.10
CA ALA A 69 -0.42 1.67 2.34
C ALA A 69 0.35 1.60 3.68
N ALA A 70 1.20 2.61 3.94
CA ALA A 70 1.91 2.71 5.20
C ALA A 70 0.96 2.93 6.39
N ALA A 71 -0.04 3.80 6.25
CA ALA A 71 -1.05 4.03 7.27
C ALA A 71 -1.89 2.79 7.56
N ALA A 72 -2.24 2.02 6.53
CA ALA A 72 -3.00 0.79 6.68
C ALA A 72 -2.21 -0.28 7.45
N LEU A 73 -0.90 -0.40 7.20
CA LEU A 73 -0.03 -1.27 8.00
C LEU A 73 -0.04 -0.86 9.49
N VAL A 74 0.03 0.44 9.78
CA VAL A 74 -0.07 0.95 11.15
C VAL A 74 -1.45 0.66 11.75
N CYS A 75 -2.53 0.84 10.99
CA CYS A 75 -3.88 0.51 11.44
C CYS A 75 -4.03 -0.99 11.73
N ALA A 76 -3.52 -1.87 10.87
CA ALA A 76 -3.56 -3.32 11.09
C ALA A 76 -2.86 -3.69 12.41
N GLN A 77 -1.68 -3.11 12.67
CA GLN A 77 -0.95 -3.31 13.93
C GLN A 77 -1.72 -2.80 15.16
N ARG A 78 -2.51 -1.73 15.01
CA ARG A 78 -3.32 -1.16 16.11
C ARG A 78 -4.59 -1.95 16.37
N PHE A 79 -5.17 -2.57 15.35
CA PHE A 79 -6.30 -3.48 15.51
C PHE A 79 -5.85 -4.78 16.17
N GLU A 80 -4.78 -5.39 15.64
CA GLU A 80 -4.20 -6.61 16.20
C GLU A 80 -2.67 -6.58 16.09
N SER A 81 -1.98 -6.75 17.20
CA SER A 81 -0.51 -6.60 17.25
C SER A 81 0.24 -7.62 16.40
N GLY A 82 -0.34 -8.80 16.17
CA GLY A 82 0.20 -9.81 15.25
C GLY A 82 -0.03 -9.46 13.78
N ALA A 83 -1.04 -8.66 13.47
CA ALA A 83 -1.48 -8.43 12.10
C ALA A 83 -0.56 -7.54 11.28
N GLY A 84 0.08 -6.55 11.89
CA GLY A 84 1.09 -5.74 11.19
C GLY A 84 2.35 -6.53 10.88
N LEU A 85 2.82 -7.36 11.82
CA LEU A 85 3.97 -8.25 11.58
C LEU A 85 3.64 -9.30 10.51
N ALA A 86 2.48 -9.94 10.60
CA ALA A 86 2.01 -10.93 9.62
C ALA A 86 1.94 -10.32 8.22
N LEU A 87 1.40 -9.10 8.08
CA LEU A 87 1.37 -8.36 6.81
C LEU A 87 2.78 -8.19 6.21
N VAL A 88 3.75 -7.76 7.02
CA VAL A 88 5.15 -7.58 6.59
C VAL A 88 5.77 -8.91 6.15
N LEU A 89 5.55 -9.98 6.90
CA LEU A 89 6.08 -11.31 6.57
C LEU A 89 5.46 -11.85 5.28
N VAL A 90 4.14 -11.74 5.14
CA VAL A 90 3.38 -12.22 3.97
C VAL A 90 3.81 -11.47 2.71
N VAL A 91 3.88 -10.14 2.74
CA VAL A 91 4.32 -9.40 1.55
C VAL A 91 5.78 -9.66 1.22
N SER A 92 6.65 -9.80 2.23
CA SER A 92 8.07 -10.13 2.00
C SER A 92 8.23 -11.52 1.37
N ALA A 93 7.40 -12.48 1.78
CA ALA A 93 7.37 -13.82 1.20
C ALA A 93 6.90 -13.79 -0.25
N TYR A 94 5.83 -13.03 -0.53
CA TYR A 94 5.32 -12.83 -1.89
C TYR A 94 6.41 -12.27 -2.81
N GLU A 95 7.00 -11.13 -2.44
CA GLU A 95 8.02 -10.43 -3.23
C GLU A 95 9.26 -11.32 -3.45
N SER A 96 9.67 -12.07 -2.43
CA SER A 96 10.82 -12.99 -2.54
C SER A 96 10.52 -14.13 -3.52
N GLY A 97 9.34 -14.75 -3.42
CA GLY A 97 8.93 -15.81 -4.35
C GLY A 97 8.76 -15.32 -5.77
N ASP A 98 8.11 -14.17 -5.94
CA ASP A 98 7.91 -13.51 -7.24
C ASP A 98 9.25 -13.14 -7.89
N TYR A 99 10.17 -12.54 -7.14
CA TYR A 99 11.48 -12.16 -7.67
C TYR A 99 12.35 -13.36 -8.01
N LEU A 100 12.47 -14.35 -7.11
CA LEU A 100 13.38 -15.49 -7.29
C LEU A 100 12.99 -16.36 -8.50
N ILE A 101 11.70 -16.56 -8.73
CA ILE A 101 11.22 -17.37 -9.87
C ILE A 101 10.94 -16.50 -11.10
N GLY A 102 10.45 -15.28 -10.92
CA GLY A 102 10.08 -14.38 -12.01
C GLY A 102 11.27 -13.82 -12.81
N SER A 103 12.47 -13.78 -12.24
CA SER A 103 13.65 -13.18 -12.89
C SER A 103 14.13 -13.91 -14.16
N ASP A 104 13.88 -15.21 -14.28
CA ASP A 104 14.21 -16.04 -15.46
C ASP A 104 12.99 -16.80 -16.01
N ALA A 105 11.79 -16.29 -15.71
CA ALA A 105 10.54 -16.93 -16.05
C ALA A 105 10.24 -16.90 -17.55
N ARG A 106 9.64 -17.97 -18.06
CA ARG A 106 9.20 -18.06 -19.47
C ARG A 106 7.81 -17.47 -19.69
N SER A 107 7.06 -17.27 -18.61
CA SER A 107 5.73 -16.68 -18.63
C SER A 107 5.59 -15.61 -17.52
N PRO A 108 4.76 -14.58 -17.75
CA PRO A 108 4.57 -13.50 -16.77
C PRO A 108 3.83 -13.95 -15.49
N LEU A 109 3.37 -15.19 -15.42
CA LEU A 109 2.62 -15.73 -14.29
C LEU A 109 3.48 -16.58 -13.34
N GLU A 110 4.64 -17.07 -13.79
CA GLU A 110 5.51 -17.93 -12.98
C GLU A 110 5.95 -17.25 -11.68
N GLY A 111 6.35 -15.98 -11.75
CA GLY A 111 6.68 -15.16 -10.58
C GLY A 111 5.49 -15.03 -9.61
N PRO A 112 4.36 -14.43 -10.02
CA PRO A 112 3.22 -14.24 -9.12
C PRO A 112 2.70 -15.53 -8.50
N VAL A 113 2.69 -16.64 -9.25
CA VAL A 113 2.29 -17.96 -8.72
C VAL A 113 3.28 -18.46 -7.66
N ALA A 114 4.59 -18.30 -7.88
CA ALA A 114 5.60 -18.63 -6.88
C ALA A 114 5.48 -17.75 -5.62
N GLY A 115 5.21 -16.45 -5.78
CA GLY A 115 4.92 -15.55 -4.68
C GLY A 115 3.71 -15.99 -3.85
N ILE A 116 2.62 -16.41 -4.51
CA ILE A 116 1.43 -16.96 -3.84
C ILE A 116 1.76 -18.24 -3.06
N ALA A 117 2.56 -19.14 -3.64
CA ALA A 117 3.01 -20.34 -2.94
C ALA A 117 3.86 -20.01 -1.70
N ALA A 118 4.74 -19.01 -1.78
CA ALA A 118 5.52 -18.54 -0.64
C ALA A 118 4.64 -17.94 0.46
N VAL A 119 3.61 -17.15 0.08
CA VAL A 119 2.59 -16.63 1.02
C VAL A 119 1.89 -17.77 1.73
N LEU A 120 1.46 -18.81 1.02
CA LEU A 120 0.79 -19.97 1.62
C LEU A 120 1.66 -20.62 2.70
N VAL A 121 2.94 -20.84 2.41
CA VAL A 121 3.90 -21.45 3.36
C VAL A 121 4.07 -20.57 4.61
N VAL A 122 4.30 -19.26 4.42
CA VAL A 122 4.49 -18.33 5.54
C VAL A 122 3.21 -18.18 6.36
N GLN A 123 2.05 -18.13 5.71
CA GLN A 123 0.77 -18.03 6.40
C GLN A 123 0.45 -19.29 7.21
N PHE A 124 0.83 -20.48 6.73
CA PHE A 124 0.76 -21.70 7.52
C PHE A 124 1.67 -21.66 8.76
N ALA A 125 2.90 -21.12 8.62
CA ALA A 125 3.79 -20.95 9.77
C ALA A 125 3.21 -19.97 10.81
N ILE A 126 2.60 -18.86 10.37
CA ILE A 126 1.90 -17.92 11.24
C ILE A 126 0.72 -18.60 11.95
N ALA A 127 -0.06 -19.39 11.22
CA ALA A 127 -1.20 -20.13 11.79
C ALA A 127 -0.75 -21.19 12.81
N ALA A 128 0.38 -21.85 12.57
CA ALA A 128 0.91 -22.89 13.46
C ALA A 128 1.33 -22.36 14.83
N VAL A 129 1.74 -21.09 14.92
CA VAL A 129 2.05 -20.42 16.20
C VAL A 129 0.85 -19.67 16.79
N THR A 130 -0.35 -19.89 16.24
CA THR A 130 -1.64 -19.38 16.73
C THR A 130 -1.63 -17.88 16.99
N VAL A 131 -1.14 -17.08 16.04
CA VAL A 131 -1.26 -15.62 16.11
C VAL A 131 -2.69 -15.22 15.74
N PRO A 132 -3.49 -14.57 16.61
CA PRO A 132 -4.79 -14.05 16.21
C PRO A 132 -4.64 -12.91 15.17
N PRO A 133 -5.54 -12.78 14.18
CA PRO A 133 -6.69 -13.62 13.85
C PRO A 133 -6.37 -14.70 12.79
N PHE A 134 -5.14 -15.22 12.78
CA PHE A 134 -4.60 -16.09 11.73
C PHE A 134 -4.67 -17.59 12.08
N GLU A 135 -5.59 -18.00 12.93
CA GLU A 135 -5.88 -19.42 13.17
C GLU A 135 -6.57 -20.04 11.94
N LEU A 136 -6.45 -21.36 11.78
CA LEU A 136 -7.23 -22.06 10.76
C LEU A 136 -8.71 -22.10 11.18
N PRO A 137 -9.66 -21.86 10.26
CA PRO A 137 -9.47 -21.71 8.81
C PRO A 137 -9.21 -20.28 8.33
N SER A 138 -9.35 -19.26 9.19
CA SER A 138 -9.21 -17.83 8.85
C SER A 138 -7.89 -17.49 8.15
N ALA A 139 -6.79 -18.14 8.53
CA ALA A 139 -5.49 -17.98 7.89
C ALA A 139 -5.54 -18.19 6.36
N LEU A 140 -6.34 -19.15 5.88
CA LEU A 140 -6.47 -19.43 4.44
C LEU A 140 -7.16 -18.29 3.70
N ALA A 141 -8.09 -17.59 4.35
CA ALA A 141 -8.71 -16.41 3.77
C ALA A 141 -7.66 -15.30 3.52
N PHE A 142 -6.69 -15.14 4.43
CA PHE A 142 -5.59 -14.19 4.26
C PHE A 142 -4.63 -14.59 3.13
N VAL A 143 -4.44 -15.89 2.88
CA VAL A 143 -3.72 -16.35 1.66
C VAL A 143 -4.46 -15.91 0.40
N VAL A 144 -5.77 -16.10 0.34
CA VAL A 144 -6.58 -15.71 -0.82
C VAL A 144 -6.55 -14.19 -1.02
N VAL A 145 -6.71 -13.42 0.06
CA VAL A 145 -6.61 -11.96 0.04
C VAL A 145 -5.25 -11.53 -0.51
N ALA A 146 -4.15 -12.05 0.04
CA ALA A 146 -2.81 -11.72 -0.41
C ALA A 146 -2.55 -12.16 -1.86
N GLY A 147 -2.97 -13.36 -2.24
CA GLY A 147 -2.76 -13.88 -3.59
C GLY A 147 -3.49 -13.11 -4.69
N ILE A 148 -4.57 -12.41 -4.36
CA ILE A 148 -5.27 -11.51 -5.28
C ILE A 148 -4.68 -10.10 -5.22
N THR A 149 -4.48 -9.57 -4.02
CA THR A 149 -4.14 -8.15 -3.82
C THR A 149 -2.68 -7.83 -4.07
N CYS A 150 -1.74 -8.76 -3.87
CA CYS A 150 -0.32 -8.53 -4.17
C CYS A 150 -0.08 -8.32 -5.68
N PRO A 151 -0.53 -9.20 -6.60
CA PRO A 151 -0.41 -8.95 -8.04
C PRO A 151 -1.18 -7.69 -8.47
N LEU A 152 -2.36 -7.46 -7.89
CA LEU A 152 -3.15 -6.25 -8.18
C LEU A 152 -2.40 -4.97 -7.75
N GLY A 153 -1.66 -5.02 -6.65
CA GLY A 153 -0.79 -3.94 -6.19
C GLY A 153 0.29 -3.57 -7.20
N GLN A 154 0.95 -4.56 -7.80
CA GLN A 154 1.95 -4.35 -8.85
C GLN A 154 1.35 -3.70 -10.12
N VAL A 155 0.12 -4.09 -10.49
CA VAL A 155 -0.65 -3.44 -11.57
C VAL A 155 -0.96 -2.00 -11.21
N VAL A 156 -1.48 -1.73 -10.01
CA VAL A 156 -1.79 -0.38 -9.53
C VAL A 156 -0.53 0.49 -9.46
N GLY A 157 0.60 -0.04 -9.00
CA GLY A 157 1.89 0.65 -8.99
C GLY A 157 2.32 1.07 -10.40
N SER A 158 2.14 0.18 -11.38
CA SER A 158 2.39 0.49 -12.80
C SER A 158 1.44 1.55 -13.35
N LEU A 159 0.17 1.53 -12.95
CA LEU A 159 -0.83 2.53 -13.33
C LEU A 159 -0.60 3.90 -12.69
N ILE A 160 0.15 4.00 -11.59
CA ILE A 160 0.49 5.27 -10.94
C ILE A 160 1.60 6.01 -11.69
N LEU A 161 2.46 5.28 -12.39
CA LEU A 161 3.61 5.85 -13.09
C LEU A 161 3.22 6.44 -14.45
N PRO A 162 4.01 7.39 -14.99
CA PRO A 162 3.78 7.95 -16.33
C PRO A 162 3.88 6.90 -17.44
N SER A 163 4.71 5.87 -17.23
CA SER A 163 4.84 4.71 -18.10
C SER A 163 5.28 3.50 -17.27
N ALA A 164 4.98 2.29 -17.75
CA ALA A 164 5.37 1.06 -17.05
C ALA A 164 6.90 0.92 -16.87
N ARG A 165 7.69 1.54 -17.76
CA ARG A 165 9.16 1.54 -17.75
C ARG A 165 9.78 2.70 -16.97
N ALA A 166 8.98 3.56 -16.34
CA ALA A 166 9.52 4.69 -15.58
C ALA A 166 10.38 4.20 -14.41
N PRO A 167 11.58 4.76 -14.20
CA PRO A 167 12.45 4.36 -13.10
C PRO A 167 11.84 4.80 -11.77
N ALA A 168 11.31 3.84 -11.00
CA ALA A 168 10.69 4.09 -9.69
C ALA A 168 11.03 2.98 -8.69
N PRO A 169 12.33 2.73 -8.41
CA PRO A 169 12.77 1.55 -7.64
C PRO A 169 12.17 1.48 -6.23
N ALA A 170 11.95 2.62 -5.58
CA ALA A 170 11.31 2.65 -4.26
C ALA A 170 9.83 2.23 -4.30
N LEU A 171 9.09 2.69 -5.32
CA LEU A 171 7.67 2.32 -5.47
C LEU A 171 7.53 0.84 -5.87
N ARG A 172 8.43 0.34 -6.71
CA ARG A 172 8.48 -1.07 -7.16
C ARG A 172 8.81 -2.07 -6.05
N ARG A 173 9.28 -1.60 -4.88
CA ARG A 173 9.47 -2.45 -3.68
C ARG A 173 8.25 -2.45 -2.76
N LEU A 174 7.26 -1.60 -3.05
CA LEU A 174 6.12 -1.33 -2.19
C LEU A 174 4.79 -1.49 -2.96
N ASP A 175 4.82 -1.91 -4.22
CA ASP A 175 3.63 -1.90 -5.07
C ASP A 175 2.63 -2.97 -4.66
N SER A 176 3.07 -4.17 -4.26
CA SER A 176 2.17 -5.15 -3.65
C SER A 176 1.49 -4.66 -2.36
N LEU A 177 2.16 -3.79 -1.57
CA LEU A 177 1.57 -3.19 -0.37
C LEU A 177 0.46 -2.16 -0.68
N LEU A 178 0.45 -1.57 -1.88
CA LEU A 178 -0.51 -0.51 -2.25
C LEU A 178 -1.96 -0.95 -2.13
N VAL A 179 -2.22 -2.24 -2.40
CA VAL A 179 -3.56 -2.82 -2.34
C VAL A 179 -3.67 -3.78 -1.17
N LEU A 180 -2.65 -4.61 -0.92
CA LEU A 180 -2.69 -5.57 0.18
C LEU A 180 -2.87 -4.88 1.54
N ALA A 181 -2.09 -3.86 1.87
CA ALA A 181 -2.12 -3.28 3.22
C ALA A 181 -3.49 -2.65 3.57
N PRO A 182 -4.13 -1.83 2.71
CA PRO A 182 -5.48 -1.31 2.98
C PRO A 182 -6.52 -2.42 3.13
N VAL A 183 -6.52 -3.42 2.25
CA VAL A 183 -7.48 -4.53 2.31
C VAL A 183 -7.26 -5.36 3.57
N TRP A 184 -6.00 -5.66 3.91
CA TRP A 184 -5.63 -6.38 5.12
C TRP A 184 -6.11 -5.66 6.37
N ALA A 185 -5.87 -4.35 6.49
CA ALA A 185 -6.31 -3.56 7.63
C ALA A 185 -7.84 -3.55 7.79
N VAL A 186 -8.58 -3.50 6.68
CA VAL A 186 -10.05 -3.60 6.69
C VAL A 186 -10.51 -4.97 7.16
N VAL A 187 -9.93 -6.05 6.62
CA VAL A 187 -10.30 -7.43 7.01
C VAL A 187 -10.01 -7.67 8.48
N VAL A 188 -8.81 -7.31 8.96
CA VAL A 188 -8.43 -7.44 10.38
C VAL A 188 -9.33 -6.60 11.26
N GLY A 189 -9.59 -5.33 10.89
CA GLY A 189 -10.47 -4.46 11.66
C GLY A 189 -11.91 -4.96 11.73
N ALA A 190 -12.41 -5.55 10.64
CA ALA A 190 -13.74 -6.16 10.62
C ALA A 190 -13.82 -7.40 11.51
N MET A 191 -12.77 -8.23 11.54
CA MET A 191 -12.71 -9.40 12.41
C MET A 191 -12.57 -9.03 13.89
N ALA A 192 -11.78 -8.00 14.22
CA ALA A 192 -11.62 -7.53 15.60
C ALA A 192 -12.89 -6.87 16.17
N ALA A 193 -13.81 -6.45 15.30
CA ALA A 193 -15.09 -5.85 15.69
C ALA A 193 -16.25 -6.86 15.82
N ALA A 194 -16.02 -8.12 15.42
CA ALA A 194 -17.01 -9.21 15.46
C ALA A 194 -16.93 -9.99 16.77
#